data_AF-A0A1H6XL42-F1
#
_entry.id   AF-A0A1H6XL42-F1
#
_cell.length_a   1.000
_cell.length_b   1.000
_cell.length_c   1.000
_cell.angle_alpha   90.00
_cell.angle_beta   90.00
_cell.angle_gamma   90.00
#
_symmetry.space_group_name_H-M   'P 1'
#
loop_
_entity.id
_entity.type
_entity.pdbx_description
1 polymer ?
#
loop_
_entity_poly.entity_id
_entity_poly.type
_entity_poly.pdbx_seq_one_letter_code
_entity_poly.pdbx_strand_id
1 'polypeptide(L)' 'MHREQQPQSSTTQIARKLRHLNLGAIIDAQGREIPITEQMILQACRQLERDAQPRRRLFG' A
#
# COMPACT_ATOMS: atom_id res chain seq x y z
N MET A 1 -39.51 5.06 -22.53
CA MET A 1 -38.98 4.50 -21.27
C MET A 1 -37.55 4.03 -21.53
N HIS A 2 -36.57 4.94 -21.48
CA HIS A 2 -35.15 4.61 -21.64
C HIS A 2 -34.61 4.13 -20.28
N ARG A 3 -34.19 2.87 -20.20
CA ARG A 3 -33.52 2.30 -19.03
C ARG A 3 -32.02 2.46 -19.23
N GLU A 4 -31.43 3.49 -18.65
CA GLU A 4 -29.97 3.65 -18.56
C GLU A 4 -29.40 2.45 -17.79
N GLN A 5 -28.69 1.57 -18.51
CA GLN A 5 -27.94 0.49 -17.89
C GLN A 5 -26.64 1.06 -17.35
N GLN A 6 -26.56 1.14 -16.03
CA GLN A 6 -25.43 1.66 -15.27
C GLN A 6 -24.24 0.66 -15.31
N PRO A 7 -23.01 1.07 -15.72
CA PRO A 7 -21.86 0.17 -15.80
C PRO A 7 -21.12 0.12 -14.45
N GLN A 8 -21.70 -0.48 -13.41
CA GLN A 8 -21.10 -0.48 -12.05
C GLN A 8 -20.44 -1.81 -11.61
N SER A 9 -20.41 -2.86 -12.44
CA SER A 9 -19.85 -4.15 -12.02
C SER A 9 -18.33 -4.28 -12.21
N SER A 10 -17.74 -3.58 -13.18
CA SER A 10 -16.36 -3.83 -13.63
C SER A 10 -15.29 -3.31 -12.65
N THR A 11 -15.45 -2.10 -12.10
CA THR A 11 -14.44 -1.48 -11.22
C THR A 11 -14.23 -2.27 -9.92
N THR A 12 -15.32 -2.75 -9.32
CA THR A 12 -15.28 -3.50 -8.06
C THR A 12 -14.61 -4.87 -8.24
N GLN A 13 -14.77 -5.49 -9.41
CA GLN A 13 -14.10 -6.75 -9.74
C GLN A 13 -12.60 -6.56 -9.99
N ILE A 14 -12.20 -5.49 -10.68
CA ILE A 14 -10.78 -5.16 -10.91
C ILE A 14 -10.07 -4.93 -9.57
N ALA A 15 -10.66 -4.13 -8.66
CA ALA A 15 -10.10 -3.88 -7.34
C ALA A 15 -10.01 -5.16 -6.48
N ARG A 16 -10.91 -6.13 -6.66
CA ARG A 16 -10.81 -7.44 -5.99
C ARG A 16 -9.72 -8.31 -6.60
N LYS A 17 -9.52 -8.27 -7.92
CA LYS A 17 -8.47 -9.03 -8.59
C LYS A 17 -7.09 -8.50 -8.21
N LEU A 18 -6.89 -7.19 -8.26
CA LEU A 18 -5.61 -6.55 -7.89
C LEU A 18 -5.22 -6.78 -6.43
N ARG A 19 -6.19 -6.92 -5.51
CA ARG A 19 -5.92 -7.29 -4.11
C ARG A 19 -5.21 -8.63 -3.92
N HIS A 20 -5.25 -9.52 -4.92
CA HIS A 20 -4.61 -10.83 -4.87
C HIS A 20 -3.36 -10.93 -5.76
N LEU A 21 -3.12 -9.94 -6.62
CA LEU A 21 -1.88 -9.89 -7.39
C LEU A 21 -0.79 -9.24 -6.54
N ASN A 22 0.28 -9.97 -6.28
CA ASN A 22 1.50 -9.39 -5.73
C ASN A 22 2.15 -8.52 -6.82
N LEU A 23 1.88 -7.22 -6.80
CA LEU A 23 2.36 -6.26 -7.82
C LEU A 23 3.84 -5.90 -7.66
N GLY A 24 4.51 -6.40 -6.62
CA GLY A 24 5.93 -6.23 -6.35
C GLY A 24 6.37 -7.00 -5.10
N ALA A 25 7.69 -7.22 -4.98
CA ALA A 25 8.32 -7.94 -3.87
C ALA A 25 9.64 -7.27 -3.47
N ILE A 26 10.03 -7.49 -2.20
CA ILE A 26 11.36 -7.17 -1.67
C ILE A 26 12.20 -8.44 -1.68
N ILE A 27 13.44 -8.35 -2.13
CA ILE A 27 14.39 -9.46 -2.03
C ILE A 27 15.04 -9.40 -0.64
N ASP A 28 14.90 -10.47 0.14
CA ASP A 28 15.53 -10.57 1.46
C ASP A 28 17.02 -10.99 1.36
N ALA A 29 17.71 -11.02 2.49
CA ALA A 29 19.12 -11.38 2.54
C ALA A 29 19.42 -12.85 2.14
N GLN A 30 18.40 -13.71 2.05
CA GLN A 30 18.52 -15.08 1.56
C GLN A 30 18.20 -15.17 0.06
N GLY A 31 17.87 -14.05 -0.60
CA GLY A 31 17.49 -14.00 -2.00
C GLY A 31 16.04 -14.38 -2.26
N ARG A 32 15.19 -14.46 -1.23
CA ARG A 32 13.77 -14.80 -1.41
C ARG A 32 12.97 -13.55 -1.76
N GLU A 33 12.02 -13.71 -2.68
CA GLU A 33 11.04 -12.67 -2.99
C GLU A 33 9.92 -12.65 -1.96
N ILE A 34 9.87 -11.59 -1.16
CA ILE A 34 8.84 -11.34 -0.15
C ILE A 34 7.82 -10.34 -0.72
N PRO A 35 6.56 -10.74 -0.96
CA PRO A 35 5.53 -9.84 -1.49
C PRO A 35 5.38 -8.58 -0.63
N ILE A 36 5.26 -7.42 -1.29
CA ILE A 36 4.98 -6.16 -0.59
C ILE A 36 3.52 -6.19 -0.11
N THR A 37 3.31 -6.06 1.19
CA THR A 37 1.98 -6.04 1.81
C THR A 37 1.60 -4.64 2.28
N GLU A 38 0.30 -4.39 2.45
CA GLU A 38 -0.19 -3.14 3.04
C GLU A 38 0.41 -2.89 4.43
N GLN A 39 0.56 -3.93 5.26
CA GLN A 39 1.16 -3.80 6.58
C GLN A 39 2.59 -3.25 6.51
N MET A 40 3.39 -3.73 5.55
CA MET A 40 4.76 -3.24 5.35
C MET A 40 4.78 -1.77 4.96
N ILE A 41 3.89 -1.35 4.06
CA ILE A 41 3.75 0.05 3.64
C ILE A 41 3.40 0.93 4.85
N LEU A 42 2.38 0.53 5.62
CA LEU A 42 1.95 1.28 6.80
C LEU A 42 3.04 1.35 7.88
N GLN A 43 3.82 0.29 8.05
CA GLN A 43 4.98 0.30 8.95
C GLN A 43 6.05 1.29 8.51
N ALA A 44 6.38 1.31 7.21
CA ALA A 44 7.35 2.24 6.65
C ALA A 44 6.90 3.71 6.81
N CYS A 45 5.63 4.02 6.50
CA CYS A 45 5.08 5.36 6.70
C CYS A 45 5.21 5.83 8.16
N ARG A 46 4.81 4.99 9.13
CA ARG A 46 4.94 5.32 10.55
C ARG A 46 6.38 5.56 11.00
N GLN A 47 7.33 4.81 10.44
CA GLN A 47 8.74 5.00 10.76
C GLN A 47 9.25 6.34 10.22
N LEU A 48 8.92 6.66 8.97
CA LEU A 48 9.25 7.96 8.37
C LEU A 48 8.67 9.13 9.15
N GLU A 49 7.41 9.02 9.62
CA GLU A 49 6.79 10.04 10.46
C GLU A 49 7.51 10.24 11.79
N ARG A 50 7.98 9.16 12.43
CA ARG A 50 8.78 9.25 13.67
C ARG A 50 10.12 9.91 13.43
N ASP A 51 10.79 9.54 12.34
CA ASP A 51 12.10 10.08 11.98
C ASP A 51 12.03 11.55 11.55
N ALA A 52 10.90 11.94 10.95
CA ALA A 52 10.61 13.31 10.58
C ALA A 52 10.19 14.21 11.76
N GLN A 53 9.91 13.65 12.95
CA GLN A 53 9.65 14.50 14.11
C GLN A 53 10.90 15.33 14.38
N PRO A 54 10.79 16.67 14.44
CA PRO A 54 11.92 17.50 14.77
C PRO A 54 12.43 17.01 16.13
N ARG A 55 13.69 16.53 16.19
CA ARG A 55 14.42 16.47 17.45
C ARG A 55 14.25 17.85 18.04
N ARG A 56 13.40 18.00 19.07
CA ARG A 56 13.19 19.27 19.75
C ARG A 56 14.60 19.75 20.06
N ARG A 57 15.06 20.76 19.32
CA ARG A 57 16.38 21.35 19.54
C ARG A 57 16.25 21.89 20.96
N LEU A 58 16.81 21.15 21.91
CA LEU A 58 17.06 21.64 23.24
C LEU A 58 18.04 22.80 23.01
N PHE A 59 17.47 23.99 22.86
CA PHE A 59 18.22 25.22 23.05
C PHE A 59 18.63 25.22 24.51
N GLY A 60 19.91 25.04 24.74
CA GLY A 60 20.64 25.26 25.99
C GLY A 60 21.99 25.84 25.62
#